data_AF-A0A2K5D5J4-F1
#
_entry.id   AF-A0A2K5D5J4-F1
#
_cell.length_a   1.000
_cell.length_b   1.000
_cell.length_c   1.000
_cell.angle_alpha   90.00
_cell.angle_beta   90.00
_cell.angle_gamma   90.00
#
_symmetry.space_group_name_H-M   'P 1'
#
loop_
_entity.id
_entity.type
_entity.pdbx_description
1 polymer ?
#
loop_
_entity_poly.entity_id
_entity_poly.type
_entity_poly.pdbx_seq_one_letter_code
_entity_poly.pdbx_strand_id
1 'polypeptide(L)'
;MTRYISYFYLIDTELPPLKFRHTFCAFKADDGPCKAWMKRYFFNVFTRQCEEFIYGGCEGNQNRFDSLEECEEMCATGNGKMIKTTLQNGKPDFCFLEEDPGICRGYITRYFYNNQTKQCERFKYGGCLGNMNNFETLEECKNTCGDTLNDYGAQVNAVNNSLTPQSTKAPRLFVTKEGTNDGWKNADHIYQVFLNAFCIHASMFFLGLDSILCLC
;
A
#
# COMPACT_ATOMS: atom_id res chain seq x y z
N MET A 1 -8.30 50.94 -22.47
CA MET A 1 -8.56 49.95 -21.41
C MET A 1 -8.06 48.59 -21.88
N THR A 2 -6.83 48.27 -21.51
CA THR A 2 -6.19 46.99 -21.82
C THR A 2 -6.86 45.92 -20.96
N ARG A 3 -7.60 45.01 -21.58
CA ARG A 3 -8.19 43.85 -20.89
C ARG A 3 -7.05 42.89 -20.55
N TYR A 4 -6.65 42.85 -19.29
CA TYR A 4 -5.87 41.73 -18.74
C TYR A 4 -6.74 40.48 -18.85
N ILE A 5 -6.44 39.63 -19.84
CA ILE A 5 -6.95 38.28 -19.88
C ILE A 5 -6.24 37.55 -18.75
N SER A 6 -6.99 37.31 -17.67
CA SER A 6 -6.56 36.51 -16.53
C SER A 6 -6.14 35.13 -17.04
N TYR A 7 -4.84 34.84 -17.01
CA TYR A 7 -4.23 33.54 -17.31
C TYR A 7 -4.54 32.50 -16.23
N PHE A 8 -5.78 32.47 -15.72
CA PHE A 8 -6.21 31.64 -14.60
C PHE A 8 -7.05 30.42 -15.02
N TYR A 9 -6.92 29.99 -16.27
CA TYR A 9 -7.48 28.73 -16.74
C TYR A 9 -6.41 27.96 -17.52
N LEU A 10 -6.36 26.65 -17.28
CA LEU A 10 -5.47 25.62 -17.84
C LEU A 10 -4.25 25.30 -16.96
N ILE A 11 -4.42 24.58 -15.84
CA ILE A 11 -4.00 23.17 -15.62
C ILE A 11 -4.43 22.72 -14.21
N ASP A 12 -5.72 22.36 -14.04
CA ASP A 12 -6.19 21.46 -12.95
C ASP A 12 -6.56 20.10 -13.55
N THR A 13 -5.79 19.62 -14.53
CA THR A 13 -5.74 18.18 -14.75
C THR A 13 -4.84 17.65 -13.63
N GLU A 14 -5.41 17.34 -12.47
CA GLU A 14 -4.78 16.41 -11.56
C GLU A 14 -4.44 15.16 -12.38
N LEU A 15 -3.17 15.04 -12.77
CA LEU A 15 -2.67 13.83 -13.39
C LEU A 15 -3.07 12.70 -12.43
N PRO A 16 -3.78 11.66 -12.92
CA PRO A 16 -4.21 10.57 -12.06
C PRO A 16 -2.99 10.09 -11.28
N PRO A 17 -3.13 9.82 -9.97
CA PRO A 17 -2.01 9.48 -9.12
C PRO A 17 -1.26 8.32 -9.77
N LEU A 18 0.04 8.53 -10.03
CA LEU A 18 0.86 7.52 -10.67
C LEU A 18 0.86 6.26 -9.80
N LYS A 19 0.19 5.21 -10.28
CA LYS A 19 0.19 3.90 -9.66
C LYS A 19 1.36 3.11 -10.22
N PHE A 20 2.43 3.01 -9.46
CA PHE A 20 3.60 2.22 -9.82
C PHE A 20 3.38 0.75 -9.46
N ARG A 21 3.94 -0.16 -10.26
CA ARG A 21 4.02 -1.58 -9.90
C ARG A 21 4.79 -1.74 -8.58
N HIS A 22 5.90 -1.01 -8.46
CA HIS A 22 6.70 -0.93 -7.25
C HIS A 22 6.78 0.52 -6.75
N THR A 23 6.48 0.73 -5.49
CA THR A 23 6.46 2.06 -4.86
C THR A 23 7.79 2.71 -4.70
N PHE A 24 8.83 1.89 -4.50
CA PHE A 24 10.18 2.41 -4.37
C PHE A 24 10.58 3.21 -5.60
N CYS A 25 10.03 2.92 -6.79
CA CYS A 25 10.23 3.72 -7.99
C CYS A 25 9.86 5.20 -7.79
N ALA A 26 9.01 5.52 -6.81
CA ALA A 26 8.63 6.88 -6.49
C ALA A 26 9.48 7.56 -5.42
N PHE A 27 10.44 6.85 -4.82
CA PHE A 27 11.36 7.46 -3.86
C PHE A 27 12.35 8.37 -4.60
N LYS A 28 12.93 9.34 -3.90
CA LYS A 28 13.99 10.17 -4.47
C LYS A 28 15.30 9.37 -4.54
N ALA A 29 16.19 9.75 -5.45
CA ALA A 29 17.59 9.34 -5.35
C ALA A 29 18.15 9.69 -3.96
N ASP A 30 18.87 8.75 -3.34
CA ASP A 30 19.43 8.89 -2.01
C ASP A 30 20.88 8.42 -2.03
N ASP A 31 21.80 9.38 -1.89
CA ASP A 31 23.24 9.16 -1.91
C ASP A 31 23.74 8.47 -0.63
N GLY A 32 22.95 8.48 0.45
CA GLY A 32 23.35 7.95 1.74
C GLY A 32 24.51 8.74 2.39
N PRO A 33 24.91 8.38 3.62
CA PRO A 33 25.91 9.15 4.36
C PRO A 33 27.35 8.89 3.90
N CYS A 34 27.62 7.75 3.26
CA CYS A 34 28.95 7.38 2.79
C CYS A 34 29.43 8.25 1.59
N LYS A 35 30.73 8.22 1.30
CA LYS A 35 31.38 9.13 0.33
C LYS A 35 32.10 8.42 -0.82
N ALA A 36 31.68 7.18 -1.13
CA ALA A 36 32.10 6.53 -2.37
C ALA A 36 31.48 7.23 -3.59
N TRP A 37 32.04 6.98 -4.77
CA TRP A 37 31.59 7.56 -6.04
C TRP A 37 31.05 6.44 -6.93
N MET A 38 29.87 5.91 -6.59
CA MET A 38 29.27 4.80 -7.30
C MET A 38 28.15 5.31 -8.21
N LYS A 39 28.37 5.29 -9.53
CA LYS A 39 27.30 5.59 -10.49
C LYS A 39 26.20 4.54 -10.38
N ARG A 40 24.95 4.99 -10.20
CA ARG A 40 23.74 4.18 -10.12
C ARG A 40 22.61 4.86 -10.89
N TYR A 41 21.50 4.16 -11.06
CA TYR A 41 20.30 4.66 -11.72
C TYR A 41 19.12 4.73 -10.75
N PHE A 42 18.25 5.72 -10.89
CA PHE A 42 16.98 5.81 -10.16
C PHE A 42 15.87 6.25 -11.10
N PHE A 43 14.63 5.89 -10.80
CA PHE A 43 13.48 6.38 -11.57
C PHE A 43 13.05 7.76 -11.07
N ASN A 44 13.12 8.76 -11.95
CA ASN A 44 12.64 10.10 -11.68
C ASN A 44 11.17 10.22 -12.10
N VAL A 45 10.28 10.31 -11.11
CA VAL A 45 8.83 10.40 -11.34
C VAL A 45 8.37 11.67 -12.07
N PHE A 46 9.16 12.74 -12.01
CA PHE A 46 8.82 14.02 -12.65
C PHE A 46 9.10 13.98 -14.15
N THR A 47 10.23 13.40 -14.55
CA THR A 47 10.60 13.19 -15.96
C THR A 47 10.02 11.88 -16.51
N ARG A 48 9.59 10.97 -15.62
CA ARG A 48 9.17 9.60 -15.90
C ARG A 48 10.25 8.78 -16.62
N GLN A 49 11.51 9.01 -16.26
CA GLN A 49 12.67 8.40 -16.88
C GLN A 49 13.63 7.88 -15.81
N CYS A 50 14.43 6.88 -16.18
CA CYS A 50 15.54 6.43 -15.35
C CYS A 50 16.75 7.34 -15.58
N GLU A 51 17.29 7.90 -14.51
CA GLU A 51 18.35 8.90 -14.51
C GLU A 51 19.54 8.43 -13.68
N GLU A 52 20.74 8.92 -14.01
CA GLU A 52 21.97 8.61 -13.28
C GLU A 52 22.12 9.46 -12.02
N PHE A 53 22.63 8.86 -10.93
CA PHE A 53 23.06 9.58 -9.74
C PHE A 53 24.29 8.93 -9.10
N ILE A 54 24.93 9.65 -8.17
CA ILE A 54 26.07 9.13 -7.40
C ILE A 54 25.57 8.60 -6.06
N TYR A 55 25.76 7.30 -5.84
CA TYR A 55 25.52 6.64 -4.58
C TYR A 55 26.81 6.59 -3.74
N GLY A 56 26.69 7.01 -2.48
CA GLY A 56 27.78 7.10 -1.52
C GLY A 56 28.31 5.76 -1.02
N GLY A 57 27.62 4.65 -1.32
CA GLY A 57 28.09 3.29 -1.03
C GLY A 57 27.51 2.64 0.23
N CYS A 58 26.66 3.33 0.99
CA CYS A 58 25.91 2.74 2.10
C CYS A 58 24.53 3.38 2.28
N GLU A 59 23.62 2.66 2.94
CA GLU A 59 22.23 3.05 3.20
C GLU A 59 21.43 3.41 1.93
N GLY A 60 20.65 4.49 1.97
CA GLY A 60 19.76 4.91 0.90
C GLY A 60 18.44 4.15 0.87
N ASN A 61 17.83 4.08 -0.32
CA ASN A 61 16.55 3.42 -0.53
C ASN A 61 16.56 2.52 -1.78
N GLN A 62 15.45 1.83 -2.05
CA GLN A 62 15.35 0.83 -3.12
C GLN A 62 15.21 1.42 -4.54
N ASN A 63 15.06 2.74 -4.71
CA ASN A 63 15.13 3.39 -6.03
C ASN A 63 16.57 3.55 -6.50
N ARG A 64 17.31 2.44 -6.58
CA ARG A 64 18.73 2.43 -6.91
C ARG A 64 19.09 1.14 -7.63
N PHE A 65 19.40 1.25 -8.91
CA PHE A 65 19.70 0.15 -9.81
C PHE A 65 21.14 0.22 -10.31
N ASP A 66 21.70 -0.93 -10.66
CA ASP A 66 23.09 -1.02 -11.16
C ASP A 66 23.16 -0.64 -12.65
N SER A 67 22.06 -0.82 -13.39
CA SER A 67 21.97 -0.47 -14.81
C SER A 67 20.72 0.34 -15.15
N LEU A 68 20.79 1.07 -16.26
CA LEU A 68 19.65 1.78 -16.83
C LEU A 68 18.50 0.81 -17.17
N GLU A 69 18.85 -0.32 -17.78
CA GLU A 69 17.91 -1.37 -18.20
C GLU A 69 17.14 -1.94 -17.00
N GLU A 70 17.82 -2.27 -15.91
CA GLU A 70 17.18 -2.76 -14.68
C GLU A 70 16.19 -1.74 -14.12
N CYS A 71 16.57 -0.46 -14.09
CA CYS A 71 15.67 0.61 -13.67
C CYS A 71 14.44 0.71 -14.59
N GLU A 72 14.64 0.65 -15.90
CA GLU A 72 13.56 0.79 -16.88
C GLU A 72 12.56 -0.37 -16.80
N GLU A 73 13.07 -1.60 -16.66
CA GLU A 73 12.25 -2.80 -16.47
C GLU A 73 11.44 -2.74 -15.17
N MET A 74 12.06 -2.25 -14.09
CA MET A 74 11.42 -2.18 -12.77
C MET A 74 10.40 -1.04 -12.65
N CYS A 75 10.66 0.10 -13.29
CA CYS A 75 9.97 1.37 -13.02
C CYS A 75 9.40 2.11 -14.24
N ALA A 76 9.99 1.98 -15.44
CA ALA A 76 9.65 2.81 -16.60
C ALA A 76 8.53 2.24 -17.50
N THR A 77 7.72 1.30 -17.04
CA THR A 77 6.61 0.69 -17.81
C THR A 77 5.44 1.67 -18.12
N GLY A 78 5.68 2.98 -18.08
CA GLY A 78 4.72 4.07 -18.27
C GLY A 78 4.36 4.42 -19.73
N ASN A 79 4.78 3.64 -20.72
CA ASN A 79 4.37 3.86 -22.12
C ASN A 79 3.03 3.19 -22.47
N GLY A 80 1.99 3.40 -21.66
CA GLY A 80 0.58 3.16 -22.05
C GLY A 80 0.19 1.73 -22.46
N LYS A 81 1.11 0.76 -22.42
CA LYS A 81 0.77 -0.65 -22.55
C LYS A 81 0.20 -1.04 -21.20
N MET A 82 -1.14 -0.96 -21.11
CA MET A 82 -1.91 -1.65 -20.08
C MET A 82 -1.18 -2.94 -19.75
N ILE A 83 -0.82 -3.08 -18.48
CA ILE A 83 -0.20 -4.26 -17.90
C ILE A 83 -0.83 -5.46 -18.61
N LYS A 84 -0.03 -6.18 -19.42
CA LYS A 84 -0.37 -7.58 -19.67
C LYS A 84 -0.24 -8.18 -18.29
N THR A 85 -1.36 -8.26 -17.58
CA THR A 85 -1.42 -8.85 -16.27
C THR A 85 -0.94 -10.26 -16.47
N THR A 86 0.33 -10.53 -16.13
CA THR A 86 0.78 -11.91 -16.07
C THR A 86 -0.13 -12.52 -15.01
N LEU A 87 -0.91 -13.48 -15.46
CA LEU A 87 -1.94 -14.06 -14.65
C LEU A 87 -1.27 -15.19 -13.88
N GLN A 88 -0.70 -14.88 -12.72
CA GLN A 88 -0.17 -15.90 -11.84
C GLN A 88 -1.34 -16.56 -11.11
N ASN A 89 -1.52 -17.87 -11.34
CA ASN A 89 -2.56 -18.68 -10.68
C ASN A 89 -3.97 -18.10 -10.79
N GLY A 90 -4.32 -17.53 -11.95
CA GLY A 90 -5.64 -16.96 -12.18
C GLY A 90 -5.85 -15.54 -11.63
N LYS A 91 -4.80 -14.88 -11.13
CA LYS A 91 -4.88 -13.53 -10.52
C LYS A 91 -3.81 -12.59 -11.07
N PRO A 92 -4.05 -11.26 -11.02
CA PRO A 92 -3.02 -10.28 -11.32
C PRO A 92 -1.75 -10.47 -10.50
N ASP A 93 -0.57 -10.32 -11.13
CA ASP A 93 0.72 -10.33 -10.43
C ASP A 93 0.78 -9.41 -9.22
N PHE A 94 0.12 -8.24 -9.27
CA PHE A 94 0.12 -7.32 -8.15
C PHE A 94 -0.59 -7.86 -6.91
N CYS A 95 -1.48 -8.84 -7.04
CA CYS A 95 -2.12 -9.50 -5.90
C CYS A 95 -1.11 -10.26 -5.02
N PHE A 96 0.09 -10.53 -5.53
CA PHE A 96 1.16 -11.22 -4.80
C PHE A 96 2.15 -10.26 -4.13
N LEU A 97 1.95 -8.94 -4.27
CA LEU A 97 2.73 -7.93 -3.55
C LEU A 97 2.28 -7.86 -2.09
N GLU A 98 3.20 -7.54 -1.18
CA GLU A 98 2.88 -7.27 0.23
C GLU A 98 2.12 -5.94 0.36
N GLU A 99 1.49 -5.69 1.51
CA GLU A 99 0.91 -4.39 1.80
C GLU A 99 1.98 -3.28 1.83
N ASP A 100 1.62 -2.09 1.35
CA ASP A 100 2.54 -0.96 1.33
C ASP A 100 1.87 0.30 1.88
N PRO A 101 2.19 0.67 3.15
CA PRO A 101 1.69 1.89 3.76
C PRO A 101 2.09 3.17 3.02
N GLY A 102 3.13 3.15 2.20
CA GLY A 102 3.73 4.33 1.58
C GLY A 102 4.46 5.22 2.60
N ILE A 103 5.00 6.34 2.12
CA ILE A 103 5.82 7.26 2.93
C ILE A 103 4.99 8.29 3.72
N CYS A 104 3.74 8.50 3.30
CA CYS A 104 2.87 9.47 3.95
C CYS A 104 2.39 8.96 5.31
N ARG A 105 2.04 9.88 6.20
CA ARG A 105 1.69 9.57 7.60
C ARG A 105 0.17 9.59 7.88
N GLY A 106 -0.63 9.50 6.82
CA GLY A 106 -2.09 9.35 6.93
C GLY A 106 -2.48 8.06 7.64
N TYR A 107 -3.73 8.02 8.11
CA TYR A 107 -4.35 6.86 8.74
C TYR A 107 -5.60 6.48 7.93
N ILE A 108 -5.39 6.01 6.70
CA ILE A 108 -6.47 5.64 5.79
C ILE A 108 -6.58 4.12 5.79
N THR A 109 -7.74 3.59 6.16
CA THR A 109 -7.99 2.14 6.08
C THR A 109 -8.12 1.75 4.62
N ARG A 110 -7.31 0.77 4.19
CA ARG A 110 -7.38 0.13 2.87
C ARG A 110 -7.33 -1.37 3.02
N TYR A 111 -7.57 -2.09 1.94
CA TYR A 111 -7.54 -3.55 1.90
C TYR A 111 -6.45 -4.03 0.93
N PHE A 112 -5.80 -5.13 1.27
CA PHE A 112 -4.84 -5.81 0.39
C PHE A 112 -5.11 -7.32 0.45
N TYR A 113 -4.73 -8.04 -0.60
CA TYR A 113 -4.78 -9.50 -0.60
C TYR A 113 -3.52 -10.06 0.05
N ASN A 114 -3.68 -10.70 1.20
CA ASN A 114 -2.59 -11.36 1.90
C ASN A 114 -2.39 -12.76 1.33
N ASN A 115 -1.27 -12.96 0.64
CA ASN A 115 -0.95 -14.24 -0.01
C ASN A 115 -0.59 -15.36 0.99
N GLN A 116 -0.29 -15.03 2.25
CA GLN A 116 -0.04 -16.02 3.31
C GLN A 116 -1.34 -16.60 3.84
N THR A 117 -2.32 -15.74 4.14
CA THR A 117 -3.63 -16.14 4.68
C THR A 117 -4.67 -16.45 3.61
N LYS A 118 -4.36 -16.11 2.34
CA LYS A 118 -5.25 -16.21 1.18
C LYS A 118 -6.53 -15.37 1.31
N GLN A 119 -6.46 -14.28 2.07
CA GLN A 119 -7.60 -13.44 2.39
C GLN A 119 -7.33 -11.96 2.13
N CYS A 120 -8.39 -11.19 1.91
CA CYS A 120 -8.30 -9.74 1.87
C CYS A 120 -8.36 -9.18 3.29
N GLU A 121 -7.31 -8.46 3.68
CA GLU A 121 -7.10 -7.94 5.02
C GLU A 121 -7.00 -6.41 4.99
N ARG A 122 -7.38 -5.77 6.09
CA ARG A 122 -7.25 -4.31 6.23
C ARG A 122 -5.84 -3.94 6.65
N PHE A 123 -5.30 -2.86 6.09
CA PHE A 123 -4.04 -2.27 6.52
C PHE A 123 -4.14 -0.75 6.59
N LYS A 124 -3.17 -0.12 7.26
CA LYS A 124 -3.06 1.33 7.36
C LYS A 124 -2.27 1.88 6.17
N TYR A 125 -2.95 2.61 5.30
CA TYR A 125 -2.33 3.33 4.19
C TYR A 125 -2.08 4.80 4.56
N GLY A 126 -0.87 5.25 4.24
CA GLY A 126 -0.36 6.59 4.52
C GLY A 126 -0.97 7.70 3.67
N GLY A 127 -1.63 7.35 2.55
CA GLY A 127 -2.32 8.31 1.67
C GLY A 127 -1.52 8.77 0.46
N CYS A 128 -0.27 8.32 0.30
CA CYS A 128 0.49 8.53 -0.92
C CYS A 128 1.40 7.33 -1.20
N LEU A 129 1.79 7.18 -2.47
CA LEU A 129 2.53 6.01 -2.95
C LEU A 129 1.76 4.72 -2.66
N GLY A 130 2.38 3.64 -2.21
CA GLY A 130 1.70 2.33 -2.11
C GLY A 130 1.65 1.59 -3.46
N ASN A 131 1.61 0.26 -3.40
CA ASN A 131 1.58 -0.56 -4.60
C ASN A 131 0.14 -0.84 -5.06
N MET A 132 -0.03 -1.65 -6.10
CA MET A 132 -1.35 -1.97 -6.68
C MET A 132 -2.18 -2.95 -5.84
N ASN A 133 -1.61 -3.63 -4.84
CA ASN A 133 -2.35 -4.42 -3.86
C ASN A 133 -2.97 -3.51 -2.77
N ASN A 134 -3.77 -2.54 -3.20
CA ASN A 134 -4.33 -1.50 -2.34
C ASN A 134 -5.72 -1.12 -2.86
N PHE A 135 -6.75 -1.61 -2.17
CA PHE A 135 -8.15 -1.49 -2.52
C PHE A 135 -8.89 -0.64 -1.49
N GLU A 136 -9.89 0.10 -1.95
CA GLU A 136 -10.69 0.96 -1.07
C GLU A 136 -11.68 0.14 -0.23
N THR A 137 -12.18 -0.95 -0.81
CA THR A 137 -13.18 -1.83 -0.19
C THR A 137 -12.73 -3.28 -0.13
N LEU A 138 -13.29 -4.04 0.81
CA LEU A 138 -13.03 -5.47 0.95
C LEU A 138 -13.52 -6.24 -0.28
N GLU A 139 -14.66 -5.83 -0.83
CA GLU A 139 -15.31 -6.43 -2.00
C GLU A 139 -14.45 -6.23 -3.25
N GLU A 140 -13.90 -5.02 -3.46
CA GLU A 140 -12.98 -4.74 -4.56
C GLU A 140 -11.75 -5.67 -4.49
N CYS A 141 -11.16 -5.82 -3.30
CA CYS A 141 -10.04 -6.74 -3.11
C CYS A 141 -10.43 -8.19 -3.45
N LYS A 142 -11.56 -8.68 -2.93
CA LYS A 142 -12.01 -10.08 -3.14
C LYS A 142 -12.34 -10.35 -4.61
N ASN A 143 -12.98 -9.41 -5.29
CA ASN A 143 -13.32 -9.56 -6.70
C ASN A 143 -12.07 -9.52 -7.60
N THR A 144 -11.03 -8.78 -7.20
CA THR A 144 -9.80 -8.63 -7.98
C THR A 144 -8.79 -9.76 -7.73
N CYS A 145 -8.61 -10.13 -6.47
CA CYS A 145 -7.54 -11.01 -6.01
C CYS A 145 -8.03 -12.22 -5.21
N GLY A 146 -9.33 -12.37 -4.96
CA GLY A 146 -9.86 -13.55 -4.25
C GLY A 146 -9.69 -14.83 -5.07
N ASP A 147 -9.57 -15.96 -4.39
CA ASP A 147 -9.59 -17.27 -5.06
C ASP A 147 -10.99 -17.57 -5.57
N THR A 148 -11.14 -17.85 -6.86
CA THR A 148 -12.38 -18.38 -7.45
C THR A 148 -12.58 -19.87 -7.16
N LEU A 149 -11.70 -20.49 -6.37
CA LEU A 149 -11.68 -21.93 -6.08
C LEU A 149 -12.71 -22.36 -5.02
N ASN A 150 -13.96 -21.93 -5.16
CA ASN A 150 -15.08 -22.47 -4.39
C ASN A 150 -16.33 -22.72 -5.26
N ASP A 151 -16.17 -23.11 -6.52
CA ASP A 151 -17.29 -23.69 -7.30
C ASP A 151 -16.91 -24.82 -8.31
N TYR A 152 -15.62 -25.08 -8.53
CA TYR A 152 -15.17 -26.19 -9.40
C TYR A 152 -14.59 -27.40 -8.64
N GLY A 153 -14.88 -27.51 -7.34
CA GLY A 153 -14.44 -28.62 -6.47
C GLY A 153 -15.51 -29.66 -6.14
N ALA A 154 -16.73 -29.53 -6.67
CA ALA A 154 -17.84 -30.47 -6.44
C ALA A 154 -18.36 -31.16 -7.71
N GLN A 155 -17.60 -31.13 -8.82
CA GLN A 155 -18.01 -31.71 -10.11
C GLN A 155 -16.87 -32.51 -10.78
N VAL A 156 -16.04 -33.19 -9.99
CA VAL A 156 -15.17 -34.28 -10.50
C VAL A 156 -15.39 -35.52 -9.64
N ASN A 157 -16.57 -36.12 -9.75
CA ASN A 157 -16.87 -37.51 -9.39
C ASN A 157 -18.25 -37.91 -9.94
N ALA A 158 -18.49 -37.73 -11.25
CA ALA A 158 -19.60 -38.38 -11.97
C ALA A 158 -19.48 -38.19 -13.49
N VAL A 159 -18.36 -38.59 -14.11
CA VAL A 159 -18.42 -39.00 -15.53
C VAL A 159 -18.82 -40.47 -15.51
N ASN A 160 -20.13 -40.73 -15.58
CA ASN A 160 -20.70 -41.89 -16.24
C ASN A 160 -22.20 -41.62 -16.53
N ASN A 161 -22.48 -41.41 -17.82
CA ASN A 161 -23.76 -41.53 -18.52
C ASN A 161 -24.89 -40.49 -18.30
N SER A 162 -25.03 -39.66 -19.34
CA SER A 162 -26.24 -39.35 -20.13
C SER A 162 -27.62 -39.58 -19.49
N LEU A 163 -28.37 -38.49 -19.26
CA LEU A 163 -29.67 -38.14 -19.87
C LEU A 163 -30.28 -36.94 -19.09
N THR A 164 -30.85 -35.98 -19.82
CA THR A 164 -31.68 -34.86 -19.32
C THR A 164 -33.05 -35.37 -18.80
N PRO A 165 -34.05 -34.55 -18.35
CA PRO A 165 -34.13 -33.11 -18.04
C PRO A 165 -34.89 -32.76 -16.71
N GLN A 166 -34.97 -31.45 -16.42
CA GLN A 166 -36.18 -30.73 -15.95
C GLN A 166 -36.26 -30.21 -14.49
N SER A 167 -36.25 -28.88 -14.40
CA SER A 167 -37.01 -27.96 -13.53
C SER A 167 -37.72 -28.52 -12.28
N THR A 168 -37.44 -27.96 -11.10
CA THR A 168 -38.44 -27.20 -10.30
C THR A 168 -37.88 -26.64 -8.98
N LYS A 169 -38.34 -25.41 -8.68
CA LYS A 169 -38.58 -24.79 -7.37
C LYS A 169 -37.40 -24.45 -6.43
N ALA A 170 -37.27 -23.14 -6.22
CA ALA A 170 -36.67 -22.50 -5.06
C ALA A 170 -37.36 -22.88 -3.73
N PRO A 171 -36.63 -22.76 -2.61
CA PRO A 171 -37.17 -22.22 -1.38
C PRO A 171 -36.39 -21.00 -0.87
N ARG A 172 -37.11 -20.10 -0.18
CA ARG A 172 -36.59 -18.96 0.58
C ARG A 172 -36.02 -19.41 1.93
N LEU A 173 -35.43 -18.43 2.64
CA LEU A 173 -35.34 -18.28 4.12
C LEU A 173 -34.10 -18.96 4.75
N PHE A 174 -33.29 -18.35 5.61
CA PHE A 174 -33.40 -17.18 6.49
C PHE A 174 -32.04 -16.48 6.65
N VAL A 175 -32.10 -15.18 6.96
CA VAL A 175 -30.98 -14.37 7.48
C VAL A 175 -30.68 -14.77 8.92
N THR A 176 -29.41 -15.05 9.23
CA THR A 176 -28.85 -14.91 10.58
C THR A 176 -27.77 -13.83 10.54
N LYS A 177 -28.08 -12.67 11.13
CA LYS A 177 -27.07 -11.68 11.52
C LYS A 177 -26.35 -12.24 12.76
N GLU A 178 -25.06 -12.49 12.67
CA GLU A 178 -24.23 -12.60 13.88
C GLU A 178 -23.56 -11.26 14.15
N GLY A 179 -23.71 -10.81 15.40
CA GLY A 179 -23.31 -9.51 15.88
C GLY A 179 -21.80 -9.35 15.96
N THR A 180 -21.36 -8.11 15.72
CA THR A 180 -20.02 -7.66 16.05
C THR A 180 -19.86 -7.69 17.57
N ASN A 181 -18.87 -8.45 18.06
CA ASN A 181 -18.36 -8.25 19.41
C ASN A 181 -17.18 -7.29 19.31
N ASP A 182 -17.48 -6.03 19.58
CA ASP A 182 -16.54 -4.92 19.63
C ASP A 182 -15.67 -5.09 20.88
N GLY A 183 -14.53 -5.76 20.70
CA GLY A 183 -13.50 -5.92 21.73
C GLY A 183 -12.66 -4.65 21.91
N TRP A 184 -13.29 -3.52 22.22
CA TRP A 184 -12.61 -2.32 22.75
C TRP A 184 -12.66 -2.34 24.27
N LYS A 185 -11.74 -3.10 24.88
CA LYS A 185 -11.38 -2.94 26.30
C LYS A 185 -9.89 -3.22 26.47
N ASN A 186 -9.08 -2.19 26.30
CA ASN A 186 -7.80 -1.95 27.00
C ASN A 186 -7.05 -0.73 26.41
N ALA A 187 -7.69 0.43 26.36
CA ALA A 187 -7.06 1.69 25.95
C ALA A 187 -6.77 2.67 27.11
N ASP A 188 -7.00 2.27 28.37
CA ASP A 188 -7.00 3.24 29.49
C ASP A 188 -5.78 3.17 30.43
N HIS A 189 -4.78 2.35 30.14
CA HIS A 189 -3.58 2.26 31.01
C HIS A 189 -2.36 3.05 30.51
N ILE A 190 -2.37 3.51 29.26
CA ILE A 190 -1.24 4.27 28.69
C ILE A 190 -1.39 5.77 28.98
N TYR A 191 -2.61 6.32 28.88
CA TYR A 191 -2.86 7.75 29.16
C TYR A 191 -2.59 8.14 30.62
N GLN A 192 -2.85 7.26 31.58
CA GLN A 192 -2.60 7.53 33.00
C GLN A 192 -1.10 7.58 33.35
N VAL A 193 -0.24 6.86 32.62
CA VAL A 193 1.22 6.91 32.85
C VAL A 193 1.80 8.22 32.31
N PHE A 194 1.33 8.67 31.14
CA PHE A 194 1.82 9.91 30.53
C PHE A 194 1.36 11.18 31.25
N LEU A 195 0.13 11.23 31.78
CA LEU A 195 -0.36 12.36 32.57
C LEU A 195 0.39 12.51 33.90
N ASN A 196 0.71 11.39 34.56
CA ASN A 196 1.49 11.43 35.80
C ASN A 196 2.95 11.82 35.58
N ALA A 197 3.58 11.37 34.48
CA ALA A 197 4.95 11.79 34.13
C ALA A 197 5.04 13.29 33.79
N PHE A 198 4.04 13.84 33.09
CA PHE A 198 4.00 15.25 32.72
C PHE A 198 3.72 16.16 33.93
N CYS A 199 2.87 15.72 34.87
CA CYS A 199 2.62 16.46 36.12
C CYS A 199 3.86 16.54 37.02
N ILE A 200 4.66 15.46 37.10
CA ILE A 200 5.90 15.47 37.89
C ILE A 200 6.93 16.42 37.25
N HIS A 201 7.13 16.37 35.93
CA HIS A 201 8.04 17.29 35.23
C HIS A 201 7.63 18.76 35.34
N ALA A 202 6.33 19.06 35.20
CA ALA A 202 5.85 20.43 35.37
C ALA A 202 6.03 20.94 36.80
N SER A 203 5.80 20.08 37.81
CA SER A 203 5.97 20.47 39.22
C SER A 203 7.44 20.70 39.63
N MET A 204 8.39 19.99 39.04
CA MET A 204 9.83 20.21 39.29
C MET A 204 10.32 21.54 38.69
N PHE A 205 9.78 21.95 37.55
CA PHE A 205 10.11 23.23 36.91
C PHE A 205 9.64 24.45 37.71
N PHE A 206 8.52 24.34 38.44
CA PHE A 206 8.01 25.43 39.29
C PHE A 206 8.68 25.50 40.68
N LEU A 207 9.35 24.43 41.13
CA LEU A 207 10.01 24.37 42.44
C LEU A 207 11.54 24.55 42.38
N GLY A 208 12.13 24.70 41.19
CA GLY A 208 13.54 25.08 41.02
C GLY A 208 14.56 24.03 41.50
N LEU A 209 14.21 22.73 41.43
CA LEU A 209 15.05 21.61 41.89
C LEU A 209 15.74 20.88 40.72
N ASP A 210 16.33 21.60 39.77
CA ASP A 210 17.13 21.01 38.67
C ASP A 210 18.56 20.71 39.11
N SER A 211 18.72 19.89 40.14
CA SER A 211 20.00 19.29 40.49
C SER A 211 19.72 17.99 41.22
N ILE A 212 20.33 16.89 40.76
CA ILE A 212 20.18 15.49 41.25
C ILE A 212 18.99 14.81 40.51
N LEU A 213 19.15 13.96 39.49
CA LEU A 213 20.08 12.84 39.37
C LEU A 213 20.09 12.33 37.90
N CYS A 214 21.19 12.57 37.17
CA CYS A 214 21.58 11.71 36.06
C CYS A 214 22.59 10.72 36.65
N LEU A 215 22.22 9.44 36.80
CA LEU A 215 23.15 8.35 37.10
C LEU A 215 22.50 7.02 36.70
N CYS A 216 23.11 6.41 35.67
CA CYS A 216 22.99 5.06 35.11
C CYS A 216 21.61 4.53 34.72
#